data_AF-A0A1M3MA20-F1
#
_entry.id   AF-A0A1M3MA20-F1
#
_cell.length_a   1.000
_cell.length_b   1.000
_cell.length_c   1.000
_cell.angle_alpha   90.00
_cell.angle_beta   90.00
_cell.angle_gamma   90.00
#
_symmetry.space_group_name_H-M   'P 1'
#
loop_
_entity.id
_entity.type
_entity.pdbx_description
1 polymer ?
#
loop_
_entity_poly.entity_id
_entity_poly.type
_entity_poly.pdbx_seq_one_letter_code
_entity_poly.pdbx_strand_id
1 'polypeptide(L)'
;MNGQETIIKLRAGDENAFSDIYKRHWRQVYNFTRLYINSSAEVMEVVQEVFVKLWETRERLDETKNLEGLLFIMTRNLIFNRSRKSFSEEAFKIQALASMENSYNIDAEIEASDLKEHIDKIVSLMPPRRRQIFRMSREEHLSRKEIALQLGITEKAVDRSLALALDFIREHLPLFLIFIGL
;
A
#
# COMPACT_ATOMS: atom_id res chain seq x y z
N MET A 1 1.47 -10.44 19.70
CA MET A 1 0.04 -10.76 19.78
C MET A 1 -0.38 -11.30 18.43
N ASN A 2 -0.98 -12.49 18.41
CA ASN A 2 -1.52 -13.08 17.20
C ASN A 2 -2.68 -12.19 16.68
N GLY A 3 -2.85 -12.06 15.37
CA GLY A 3 -3.87 -11.18 14.77
C GLY A 3 -5.29 -11.52 15.24
N GLN A 4 -5.57 -12.82 15.37
CA GLN A 4 -6.85 -13.34 15.91
C GLN A 4 -7.12 -12.90 17.35
N GLU A 5 -6.12 -13.00 18.24
CA GLU A 5 -6.26 -12.61 19.64
C GLU A 5 -6.55 -11.11 19.79
N THR A 6 -6.02 -10.31 18.87
CA THR A 6 -6.20 -8.85 18.83
C THR A 6 -7.62 -8.49 18.42
N ILE A 7 -8.19 -9.17 17.41
CA ILE A 7 -9.59 -8.96 16.99
C ILE A 7 -10.54 -9.42 18.09
N ILE A 8 -10.31 -10.58 18.73
CA ILE A 8 -11.17 -11.08 19.82
C ILE A 8 -11.25 -10.04 20.96
N LYS A 9 -10.11 -9.48 21.39
CA LYS A 9 -10.08 -8.44 22.42
C LYS A 9 -10.80 -7.17 21.97
N LEU A 10 -10.59 -6.74 20.72
CA LEU A 10 -11.28 -5.58 20.15
C LEU A 10 -12.81 -5.78 20.12
N ARG A 11 -13.30 -6.97 19.71
CA ARG A 11 -14.73 -7.32 19.70
C ARG A 11 -15.35 -7.21 21.09
N ALA A 12 -14.61 -7.63 22.11
CA ALA A 12 -15.02 -7.54 23.51
C ALA A 12 -15.03 -6.10 24.07
N GLY A 13 -14.63 -5.09 23.27
CA GLY A 13 -14.59 -3.69 23.68
C GLY A 13 -13.37 -3.32 24.50
N ASP A 14 -12.27 -4.08 24.40
CA ASP A 14 -11.01 -3.73 25.08
C ASP A 14 -10.38 -2.48 24.43
N GLU A 15 -10.44 -1.36 25.15
CA GLU A 15 -9.85 -0.09 24.73
C GLU A 15 -8.32 -0.15 24.58
N ASN A 16 -7.64 -1.01 25.34
CA ASN A 16 -6.19 -1.19 25.21
C ASN A 16 -5.86 -1.88 23.89
N ALA A 17 -6.63 -2.91 23.53
CA ALA A 17 -6.49 -3.57 22.24
C ALA A 17 -6.70 -2.58 21.09
N PHE A 18 -7.71 -1.71 21.17
CA PHE A 18 -7.90 -0.64 20.18
C PHE A 18 -6.74 0.35 20.15
N SER A 19 -6.24 0.79 21.31
CA SER A 19 -5.09 1.70 21.42
C SER A 19 -3.85 1.11 20.75
N ASP A 20 -3.58 -0.18 20.95
CA ASP A 20 -2.44 -0.87 20.37
C ASP A 20 -2.57 -1.01 18.84
N ILE A 21 -3.78 -1.32 18.35
CA ILE A 21 -4.09 -1.34 16.92
C ILE A 21 -3.86 0.05 16.31
N TYR A 22 -4.39 1.10 16.94
CA TYR A 22 -4.21 2.47 16.47
C TYR A 22 -2.72 2.82 16.40
N LYS A 23 -1.96 2.64 17.49
CA LYS A 23 -0.52 2.94 17.55
C LYS A 23 0.28 2.21 16.46
N ARG A 24 -0.09 0.97 16.15
CA ARG A 24 0.59 0.16 15.13
C ARG A 24 0.26 0.60 13.71
N HIS A 25 -0.99 0.91 13.40
CA HIS A 25 -1.45 1.06 12.02
C HIS A 25 -1.76 2.49 11.58
N TRP A 26 -1.80 3.48 12.48
CA TRP A 26 -2.19 4.85 12.09
C TRP A 26 -1.27 5.46 11.03
N ARG A 27 0.05 5.21 11.10
CA ARG A 27 1.02 5.71 10.11
C ARG A 27 0.81 5.07 8.75
N GLN A 28 0.51 3.78 8.73
CA GLN A 28 0.22 3.03 7.51
C GLN A 28 -1.01 3.60 6.79
N VAL A 29 -2.12 3.79 7.53
CA VAL A 29 -3.34 4.41 7.02
C VAL A 29 -3.07 5.84 6.52
N TYR A 30 -2.33 6.63 7.30
CA TYR A 30 -1.94 8.00 6.95
C TYR A 30 -1.13 8.04 5.65
N ASN A 31 -0.06 7.24 5.57
CA ASN A 31 0.84 7.19 4.43
C ASN A 31 0.11 6.77 3.15
N PHE A 32 -0.75 5.75 3.24
CA PHE A 32 -1.54 5.30 2.11
C PHE A 32 -2.53 6.38 1.65
N THR A 33 -3.21 7.03 2.59
CA THR A 33 -4.16 8.12 2.29
C THR A 33 -3.48 9.31 1.60
N ARG A 34 -2.26 9.66 2.01
CA ARG A 34 -1.47 10.74 1.39
C ARG A 34 -1.08 10.50 -0.07
N LEU A 35 -1.18 9.27 -0.56
CA LEU A 35 -0.98 8.99 -1.98
C LEU A 35 -2.11 9.57 -2.85
N TYR A 36 -3.28 9.85 -2.25
CA TYR A 36 -4.48 10.28 -2.95
C TYR A 36 -4.99 11.66 -2.51
N ILE A 37 -4.68 12.07 -1.28
CA ILE A 37 -5.16 13.31 -0.67
C ILE A 37 -3.96 14.17 -0.27
N ASN A 38 -3.89 15.39 -0.80
CA ASN A 38 -2.76 16.31 -0.58
C ASN A 38 -2.87 17.11 0.72
N SER A 39 -4.09 17.35 1.21
CA SER A 39 -4.33 18.11 2.45
C SER A 39 -4.02 17.25 3.68
N SER A 40 -3.00 17.62 4.46
CA SER A 40 -2.67 16.91 5.70
C SER A 40 -3.82 16.89 6.70
N ALA A 41 -4.66 17.94 6.73
CA ALA A 41 -5.84 17.97 7.59
C ALA A 41 -6.87 16.91 7.15
N GLU A 42 -7.16 16.85 5.84
CA GLU A 42 -8.12 15.89 5.28
C GLU A 42 -7.61 14.44 5.42
N VAL A 43 -6.29 14.22 5.29
CA VAL A 43 -5.67 12.91 5.55
C VAL A 43 -5.90 12.48 7.00
N MET A 44 -5.70 13.38 7.97
CA MET A 44 -5.92 13.08 9.37
C MET A 44 -7.39 12.79 9.69
N GLU A 45 -8.33 13.49 9.03
CA GLU A 45 -9.74 13.16 9.13
C GLU A 45 -10.06 11.76 8.62
N VAL A 46 -9.46 11.33 7.49
CA VAL A 46 -9.64 9.97 6.97
C VAL A 46 -9.07 8.95 7.95
N VAL A 47 -7.87 9.19 8.51
CA VAL A 47 -7.29 8.31 9.54
C VAL A 47 -8.27 8.19 10.71
N GLN A 48 -8.77 9.30 11.24
CA GLN A 48 -9.74 9.30 12.33
C GLN A 48 -11.00 8.50 11.96
N GLU A 49 -11.57 8.74 10.77
CA GLU A 49 -12.79 8.08 10.32
C GLU A 49 -12.60 6.56 10.15
N VAL A 50 -11.43 6.11 9.68
CA VAL A 50 -11.08 4.67 9.61
C VAL A 50 -11.16 4.04 10.98
N PHE A 51 -10.47 4.62 11.98
CA PHE A 51 -10.39 4.03 13.31
C PHE A 51 -11.68 4.18 14.11
N VAL A 52 -12.44 5.26 13.91
CA VAL A 52 -13.80 5.39 14.46
C VAL A 52 -14.71 4.29 13.90
N LYS A 53 -14.71 4.08 12.58
CA LYS A 53 -15.51 3.01 11.97
C LYS A 53 -15.08 1.63 12.41
N LEU A 54 -13.78 1.39 12.58
CA LEU A 54 -13.27 0.13 13.15
C LEU A 54 -13.86 -0.11 14.54
N TRP A 55 -13.84 0.91 15.41
CA TRP A 55 -14.41 0.81 16.75
C TRP A 55 -15.93 0.60 16.71
N GLU A 56 -16.67 1.38 15.93
CA GLU A 56 -18.13 1.28 15.84
C GLU A 56 -18.60 -0.07 15.29
N THR A 57 -17.83 -0.67 14.38
CA THR A 57 -18.16 -1.96 13.76
C THR A 57 -17.55 -3.17 14.49
N ARG A 58 -16.83 -2.93 15.59
CA ARG A 58 -16.00 -3.94 16.28
C ARG A 58 -16.74 -5.24 16.61
N GLU A 59 -18.00 -5.18 17.06
CA GLU A 59 -18.76 -6.36 17.46
C GLU A 59 -19.03 -7.33 16.30
N ARG A 60 -19.08 -6.79 15.07
CA ARG A 60 -19.39 -7.51 13.83
C ARG A 60 -18.14 -7.99 13.10
N LEU A 61 -16.95 -7.76 13.63
CA LEU A 61 -15.71 -8.20 13.00
C LEU A 61 -15.63 -9.72 12.99
N ASP A 62 -15.21 -10.27 11.86
CA ASP A 62 -14.89 -11.68 11.72
C ASP A 62 -13.48 -11.91 12.26
N GLU A 63 -13.37 -12.68 13.32
CA GLU A 63 -12.10 -13.02 13.98
C GLU A 63 -11.16 -13.84 13.10
N THR A 64 -11.67 -14.49 12.05
CA THR A 64 -10.85 -15.26 11.10
C THR A 64 -10.16 -14.39 10.06
N LYS A 65 -10.56 -13.12 9.93
CA LYS A 65 -10.04 -12.20 8.92
C LYS A 65 -8.80 -11.44 9.39
N ASN A 66 -7.96 -11.08 8.44
CA ASN A 66 -6.74 -10.31 8.69
C ASN A 66 -7.08 -8.82 8.95
N LEU A 67 -6.50 -8.25 10.01
CA LEU A 67 -6.75 -6.87 10.44
C LEU A 67 -6.19 -5.83 9.45
N GLU A 68 -5.02 -6.06 8.86
CA GLU A 68 -4.45 -5.19 7.83
C GLU A 68 -5.34 -5.13 6.58
N GLY A 69 -5.88 -6.27 6.15
CA GLY A 69 -6.85 -6.38 5.06
C GLY A 69 -8.12 -5.58 5.33
N LEU A 70 -8.65 -5.68 6.55
CA LEU A 70 -9.81 -4.90 6.97
C LEU A 70 -9.52 -3.39 6.94
N LEU A 71 -8.40 -2.96 7.54
CA LEU A 71 -7.99 -1.55 7.57
C LEU A 71 -7.76 -1.00 6.16
N PHE A 72 -7.15 -1.79 5.28
CA PHE A 72 -6.98 -1.44 3.87
C PHE A 72 -8.34 -1.20 3.20
N ILE A 73 -9.29 -2.13 3.34
CA ILE A 73 -10.62 -2.01 2.73
C ILE A 73 -11.34 -0.76 3.25
N MET A 74 -11.33 -0.53 4.57
CA MET A 74 -11.95 0.65 5.18
C MET A 74 -11.33 1.95 4.64
N THR A 75 -10.00 2.04 4.64
CA THR A 75 -9.24 3.22 4.18
C THR A 75 -9.49 3.48 2.71
N ARG A 76 -9.37 2.46 1.87
CA ARG A 76 -9.61 2.53 0.43
C ARG A 76 -11.03 3.01 0.14
N ASN A 77 -12.03 2.42 0.78
CA ASN A 77 -13.43 2.79 0.57
C ASN A 77 -13.70 4.25 0.98
N LEU A 78 -13.06 4.74 2.05
CA LEU A 78 -13.16 6.13 2.48
C LEU A 78 -12.54 7.11 1.48
N ILE A 79 -11.31 6.85 1.05
CA ILE A 79 -10.65 7.62 0.00
C ILE A 79 -11.53 7.64 -1.24
N PHE A 80 -12.02 6.48 -1.68
CA PHE A 80 -12.85 6.34 -2.87
C PHE A 80 -14.19 7.07 -2.78
N ASN A 81 -14.83 7.09 -1.60
CA ASN A 81 -16.06 7.85 -1.39
C ASN A 81 -15.83 9.36 -1.42
N ARG A 82 -14.68 9.83 -0.93
CA ARG A 82 -14.31 11.26 -0.99
C ARG A 82 -13.90 11.67 -2.41
N SER A 83 -13.14 10.83 -3.12
CA SER A 83 -12.70 11.09 -4.50
C SER A 83 -13.81 11.03 -5.55
N ARG A 84 -14.92 10.32 -5.30
CA ARG A 84 -16.13 10.35 -6.15
C ARG A 84 -16.73 11.74 -6.32
N LYS A 85 -16.39 12.71 -5.46
CA LYS A 85 -16.73 14.13 -5.66
C LYS A 85 -15.80 14.89 -6.62
N SER A 86 -14.67 14.32 -7.07
CA SER A 86 -13.62 15.03 -7.85
C SER A 86 -13.05 14.31 -9.09
N PHE A 87 -13.28 13.00 -9.33
CA PHE A 87 -12.73 12.30 -10.52
C PHE A 87 -13.76 11.44 -11.27
N SER A 88 -13.61 11.34 -12.59
CA SER A 88 -14.47 10.57 -13.52
C SER A 88 -14.59 9.09 -13.10
N GLU A 89 -15.82 8.62 -12.95
CA GLU A 89 -16.19 7.34 -12.33
C GLU A 89 -15.65 6.08 -13.03
N GLU A 90 -15.16 6.18 -14.26
CA GLU A 90 -15.01 5.02 -15.16
C GLU A 90 -13.62 4.36 -15.08
N ALA A 91 -12.54 5.14 -15.12
CA ALA A 91 -11.18 4.62 -14.85
C ALA A 91 -11.04 4.11 -13.40
N PHE A 92 -11.87 4.65 -12.51
CA PHE A 92 -11.86 4.40 -11.07
C PHE A 92 -12.56 3.07 -10.69
N LYS A 93 -13.65 2.70 -11.38
CA LYS A 93 -14.37 1.44 -11.17
C LYS A 93 -13.52 0.22 -11.56
N ILE A 94 -12.73 0.32 -12.64
CA ILE A 94 -11.90 -0.78 -13.15
C ILE A 94 -10.81 -1.15 -12.14
N GLN A 95 -10.14 -0.16 -11.54
CA GLN A 95 -9.08 -0.40 -10.56
C GLN A 95 -9.64 -0.90 -9.21
N ALA A 96 -10.82 -0.42 -8.81
CA ALA A 96 -11.51 -0.86 -7.61
C ALA A 96 -12.01 -2.32 -7.71
N LEU A 97 -12.55 -2.71 -8.86
CA LEU A 97 -13.00 -4.10 -9.14
C LEU A 97 -11.82 -5.07 -9.17
N ALA A 98 -10.74 -4.74 -9.88
CA ALA A 98 -9.53 -5.57 -9.93
C ALA A 98 -8.85 -5.75 -8.56
N SER A 99 -8.99 -4.76 -7.67
CA SER A 99 -8.46 -4.83 -6.31
C SER A 99 -9.35 -5.61 -5.34
N MET A 100 -10.68 -5.68 -5.59
CA MET A 100 -11.61 -6.46 -4.77
C MET A 100 -11.44 -7.98 -5.02
N GLU A 101 -11.35 -8.41 -6.28
CA GLU A 101 -11.09 -9.83 -6.59
C GLU A 101 -9.75 -10.33 -6.05
N ASN A 102 -8.72 -9.47 -6.02
CA ASN A 102 -7.44 -9.80 -5.43
C ASN A 102 -7.46 -9.75 -3.89
N SER A 103 -8.16 -8.80 -3.26
CA SER A 103 -8.18 -8.73 -1.78
C SER A 103 -8.93 -9.88 -1.11
N TYR A 104 -9.88 -10.51 -1.81
CA TYR A 104 -10.57 -11.72 -1.31
C TYR A 104 -9.77 -13.01 -1.57
N ASN A 105 -8.83 -13.01 -2.53
CA ASN A 105 -7.97 -14.16 -2.83
C ASN A 105 -6.58 -14.07 -2.19
N ILE A 106 -6.20 -12.92 -1.64
CA ILE A 106 -5.04 -12.78 -0.76
C ILE A 106 -5.49 -13.21 0.65
N ASP A 107 -5.93 -14.47 0.74
CA ASP A 107 -6.01 -15.17 2.01
C ASP A 107 -4.57 -15.53 2.42
N ALA A 108 -4.26 -15.27 3.69
CA ALA A 108 -3.04 -15.64 4.40
C ALA A 108 -1.76 -14.86 4.02
N GLU A 109 -1.12 -14.36 5.08
CA GLU A 109 0.31 -14.02 5.19
C GLU A 109 1.07 -13.86 3.88
N ILE A 110 1.07 -12.64 3.34
CA ILE A 110 2.11 -12.25 2.40
C ILE A 110 3.42 -12.22 3.20
N GLU A 111 4.18 -13.30 3.11
CA GLU A 111 5.55 -13.29 3.59
C GLU A 111 6.34 -12.22 2.81
N ALA A 112 7.39 -11.65 3.40
CA ALA A 112 8.26 -10.70 2.69
C ALA A 112 8.82 -11.27 1.36
N SER A 113 8.86 -12.61 1.25
CA SER A 113 9.16 -13.38 0.04
C SER A 113 8.18 -13.09 -1.11
N ASP A 114 6.89 -13.02 -0.83
CA ASP A 114 5.82 -12.91 -1.83
C ASP A 114 5.71 -11.50 -2.40
N LEU A 115 6.01 -10.49 -1.56
CA LEU A 115 6.11 -9.09 -2.00
C LEU A 115 7.32 -8.90 -2.93
N LYS A 116 8.47 -9.50 -2.60
CA LYS A 116 9.65 -9.44 -3.46
C LYS A 116 9.36 -10.08 -4.82
N GLU A 117 8.72 -11.25 -4.83
CA GLU A 117 8.37 -11.93 -6.07
C GLU A 117 7.40 -11.11 -6.94
N HIS A 118 6.43 -10.43 -6.32
CA HIS A 118 5.54 -9.50 -7.03
C HIS A 118 6.29 -8.30 -7.61
N ILE A 119 7.18 -7.69 -6.84
CA ILE A 119 8.02 -6.59 -7.33
C ILE A 119 8.89 -7.06 -8.49
N ASP A 120 9.49 -8.25 -8.41
CA ASP A 120 10.31 -8.82 -9.48
C ASP A 120 9.50 -9.06 -10.76
N LYS A 121 8.25 -9.56 -10.64
CA LYS A 121 7.31 -9.69 -11.75
C LYS A 121 7.02 -8.32 -12.39
N ILE A 122 6.74 -7.29 -11.60
CA ILE A 122 6.48 -5.94 -12.11
C ILE A 122 7.73 -5.35 -12.79
N VAL A 123 8.91 -5.51 -12.19
CA VAL A 123 10.20 -5.07 -12.75
C VAL A 123 10.48 -5.78 -14.09
N SER A 124 10.05 -7.05 -14.24
CA SER A 124 10.15 -7.79 -15.49
C SER A 124 9.26 -7.25 -16.63
N LEU A 125 8.27 -6.40 -16.32
CA LEU A 125 7.42 -5.75 -17.33
C LEU A 125 7.98 -4.40 -17.81
N MET A 126 8.99 -3.85 -17.12
CA MET A 126 9.59 -2.57 -17.50
C MET A 126 10.40 -2.66 -18.81
N PRO A 127 10.54 -1.55 -19.55
CA PRO A 127 11.47 -1.47 -20.68
C PRO A 127 12.90 -1.90 -20.29
N PRO A 128 13.64 -2.62 -21.16
CA PRO A 128 14.91 -3.28 -20.80
C PRO A 128 15.92 -2.33 -20.13
N ARG A 129 16.08 -1.13 -20.68
CA ARG A 129 17.04 -0.14 -20.17
C ARG A 129 16.68 0.37 -18.77
N ARG A 130 15.38 0.55 -18.49
CA ARG A 130 14.90 0.99 -17.17
C ARG A 130 15.07 -0.12 -16.14
N ARG A 131 14.73 -1.35 -16.52
CA ARG A 131 14.92 -2.56 -15.71
C ARG A 131 16.38 -2.74 -15.30
N GLN A 132 17.29 -2.64 -16.27
CA GLN A 132 18.72 -2.75 -16.03
C GLN A 132 19.21 -1.71 -15.01
N ILE A 133 18.87 -0.43 -15.21
CA ILE A 133 19.25 0.65 -14.27
C ILE A 133 18.69 0.40 -12.86
N PHE A 134 17.45 -0.07 -12.75
CA PHE A 134 16.84 -0.39 -11.45
C PHE A 134 17.58 -1.53 -10.74
N ARG A 135 17.90 -2.62 -11.46
CA ARG A 135 18.63 -3.77 -10.90
C ARG A 135 20.05 -3.40 -10.48
N MET A 136 20.79 -2.66 -11.29
CA MET A 136 22.12 -2.16 -10.93
C MET A 136 22.09 -1.33 -9.63
N SER A 137 21.03 -0.56 -9.39
CA SER A 137 20.88 0.21 -8.15
C SER A 137 20.44 -0.65 -6.95
N ARG A 138 19.55 -1.62 -7.15
CA ARG A 138 18.88 -2.34 -6.05
C ARG A 138 19.48 -3.70 -5.72
N GLU A 139 19.99 -4.42 -6.72
CA GLU A 139 20.60 -5.75 -6.60
C GLU A 139 22.13 -5.64 -6.51
N GLU A 140 22.75 -4.79 -7.34
CA GLU A 140 24.21 -4.62 -7.37
C GLU A 140 24.71 -3.48 -6.46
N HIS A 141 23.79 -2.73 -5.84
CA HIS A 141 24.07 -1.61 -4.95
C HIS A 141 24.97 -0.51 -5.53
N LEU A 142 25.01 -0.36 -6.86
CA LEU A 142 25.80 0.66 -7.52
C LEU A 142 25.23 2.07 -7.29
N SER A 143 26.13 3.02 -7.09
CA SER A 143 25.79 4.44 -7.03
C SER A 143 25.34 4.97 -8.39
N ARG A 144 24.59 6.07 -8.39
CA ARG A 144 24.14 6.76 -9.61
C ARG A 144 25.30 7.08 -10.55
N LYS A 145 26.45 7.45 -9.99
CA LYS A 145 27.69 7.76 -10.70
C LYS A 145 28.30 6.52 -11.37
N GLU A 146 28.34 5.39 -10.68
CA GLU A 146 28.84 4.12 -11.23
C GLU A 146 27.95 3.62 -12.36
N ILE A 147 26.62 3.67 -12.18
CA ILE A 147 25.65 3.30 -13.22
C ILE A 147 25.79 4.20 -14.45
N ALA A 148 25.91 5.51 -14.24
CA ALA A 148 26.10 6.48 -15.31
C ALA A 148 27.37 6.19 -16.12
N LEU A 149 28.49 5.91 -15.43
CA LEU A 149 29.76 5.56 -16.05
C LEU A 149 29.66 4.27 -16.88
N GLN A 150 29.08 3.21 -16.30
CA GLN A 150 28.99 1.90 -16.94
C GLN A 150 28.06 1.87 -18.16
N LEU A 151 27.00 2.69 -18.15
CA LEU A 151 26.03 2.76 -19.25
C LEU A 151 26.29 3.90 -20.24
N GLY A 152 27.33 4.71 -20.03
CA GLY A 152 27.65 5.86 -20.87
C GLY A 152 26.55 6.92 -20.93
N ILE A 153 25.88 7.18 -19.79
CA ILE A 153 24.80 8.18 -19.66
C ILE A 153 25.09 9.17 -18.53
N THR A 154 24.26 10.18 -18.37
CA THR A 154 24.39 11.15 -17.26
C THR A 154 23.74 10.63 -15.98
N GLU A 155 24.24 11.04 -14.81
CA GLU A 155 23.60 10.74 -13.51
C GLU A 155 22.14 11.21 -13.48
N LYS A 156 21.83 12.35 -14.12
CA LYS A 156 20.46 12.85 -14.26
C LYS A 156 19.55 11.91 -15.05
N ALA A 157 20.08 11.22 -16.06
CA ALA A 157 19.33 10.21 -16.80
C ALA A 157 19.09 8.94 -15.95
N VAL A 158 20.07 8.56 -15.11
CA VAL A 158 19.92 7.49 -14.11
C VAL A 158 18.81 7.85 -13.11
N ASP A 159 18.85 9.05 -12.53
CA ASP A 159 17.84 9.54 -11.60
C ASP A 159 16.43 9.51 -12.19
N ARG A 160 16.28 10.03 -13.42
CA ARG A 160 15.00 10.00 -14.12
C ARG A 160 14.51 8.58 -14.36
N SER A 161 15.41 7.67 -14.75
CA SER A 161 15.06 6.27 -14.97
C SER A 161 14.63 5.58 -13.67
N LEU A 162 15.30 5.85 -12.54
CA LEU A 162 14.94 5.31 -11.24
C LEU A 162 13.61 5.86 -10.72
N ALA A 163 13.34 7.16 -10.91
CA ALA A 163 12.06 7.76 -10.58
C ALA A 163 10.92 7.08 -11.37
N LEU A 164 11.06 6.97 -12.69
CA LEU A 164 10.08 6.30 -13.55
C LEU A 164 9.94 4.79 -13.23
N ALA A 165 10.99 4.14 -12.73
CA ALA A 165 10.91 2.75 -12.29
C ALA A 165 10.08 2.62 -11.01
N LEU A 166 10.26 3.53 -10.05
CA LEU A 166 9.48 3.55 -8.82
C LEU A 166 8.00 3.88 -9.09
N ASP A 167 7.73 4.83 -9.99
CA ASP A 167 6.35 5.17 -10.37
C ASP A 167 5.67 3.99 -11.06
N PHE A 168 6.37 3.32 -11.98
CA PHE A 168 5.86 2.10 -12.63
C PHE A 168 5.59 0.98 -11.61
N ILE A 169 6.46 0.78 -10.62
CA ILE A 169 6.20 -0.19 -9.55
C ILE A 169 4.93 0.18 -8.79
N ARG A 170 4.75 1.46 -8.41
CA ARG A 170 3.56 1.90 -7.68
C ARG A 170 2.27 1.76 -8.50
N GLU A 171 2.31 2.00 -9.80
CA GLU A 171 1.14 1.87 -10.68
C GLU A 171 0.69 0.42 -10.88
N HIS A 172 1.64 -0.51 -10.84
CA HIS A 172 1.40 -1.93 -11.10
C HIS A 172 1.38 -2.80 -9.85
N LEU A 173 1.78 -2.26 -8.69
CA LEU A 173 1.69 -2.97 -7.42
C LEU A 173 0.24 -2.91 -6.90
N PRO A 174 -0.37 -4.07 -6.55
CA PRO A 174 -1.68 -4.10 -5.94
C PRO A 174 -1.76 -3.10 -4.77
N LEU A 175 -2.85 -2.34 -4.71
CA LEU A 175 -3.05 -1.32 -3.67
C LEU A 175 -2.91 -1.87 -2.25
N PHE A 176 -3.29 -3.14 -2.05
CA PHE A 176 -3.13 -3.82 -0.77
C PHE A 176 -1.65 -4.03 -0.40
N LEU A 177 -0.80 -4.39 -1.37
CA LEU A 177 0.64 -4.53 -1.15
C LEU A 177 1.32 -3.20 -0.86
N ILE A 178 0.87 -2.12 -1.52
CA ILE A 178 1.29 -0.76 -1.18
C ILE A 178 0.88 -0.43 0.26
N PHE A 179 -0.36 -0.74 0.65
CA PHE A 179 -0.84 -0.50 2.01
C PHE A 179 -0.03 -1.27 3.05
N ILE A 180 0.23 -2.57 2.86
CA ILE A 180 1.03 -3.37 3.80
C ILE A 180 2.47 -2.86 3.94
N GLY A 181 3.08 -2.39 2.85
CA GLY A 181 4.47 -1.93 2.85
C GLY A 181 4.74 -0.52 3.43
N LEU A 182 3.72 0.17 3.97
CA LEU A 182 3.78 1.58 4.43
C LEU A 182 3.79 1.80 5.94
#